data_AF-A0A550GRQ6-F1
#
_entry.id   AF-A0A550GRQ6-F1
#
_cell.length_a   1.000
_cell.length_b   1.000
_cell.length_c   1.000
_cell.angle_alpha   90.00
_cell.angle_beta   90.00
_cell.angle_gamma   90.00
#
_symmetry.space_group_name_H-M   'P 1'
#
loop_
_entity.id
_entity.type
_entity.pdbx_description
1 polymer ?
#
loop_
_entity_poly.entity_id
_entity_poly.type
_entity_poly.pdbx_seq_one_letter_code
_entity_poly.pdbx_strand_id
1 'polypeptide(L)'
;MPYIKESRRSKYEKILEELVKILKTLPPEEIDGELNYVVSKLLREIYPLRYFHINKAIGVLECIKLEYYRRVAAPYEDSKIKEAGDI
;
A
#
# COMPACT_ATOMS: atom_id res chain seq x y z
N MET A 1 9.06 -1.53 -5.72
CA MET A 1 8.96 -3.01 -5.85
C MET A 1 10.04 -3.55 -6.81
N PRO A 2 11.08 -4.21 -6.30
CA PRO A 2 12.30 -4.55 -7.05
C PRO A 2 12.06 -5.50 -8.24
N TYR A 3 10.94 -6.22 -8.22
CA TYR A 3 10.56 -7.19 -9.26
C TYR A 3 9.70 -6.63 -10.40
N ILE A 4 9.29 -5.34 -10.35
CA ILE A 4 8.60 -4.67 -11.48
C ILE A 4 9.54 -3.65 -12.09
N LYS A 5 9.90 -3.78 -13.37
CA LYS A 5 10.72 -2.78 -14.08
C LYS A 5 10.09 -1.40 -14.02
N GLU A 6 10.89 -0.36 -13.91
CA GLU A 6 10.41 1.04 -13.82
C GLU A 6 9.51 1.45 -14.99
N SER A 7 9.88 1.06 -16.22
CA SER A 7 9.05 1.28 -17.42
C SER A 7 7.67 0.63 -17.37
N ARG A 8 7.47 -0.39 -16.53
CA ARG A 8 6.14 -1.00 -16.31
C ARG A 8 5.33 -0.26 -15.25
N ARG A 9 5.97 0.55 -14.40
CA ARG A 9 5.33 1.34 -13.33
C ARG A 9 4.90 2.70 -13.84
N SER A 10 5.66 3.32 -14.74
CA SER A 10 5.45 4.68 -15.27
C SER A 10 4.01 4.94 -15.75
N LYS A 11 3.36 3.95 -16.36
CA LYS A 11 1.96 4.04 -16.81
C LYS A 11 0.93 4.27 -15.69
N TYR A 12 1.29 4.03 -14.44
CA TYR A 12 0.42 4.24 -13.27
C TYR A 12 0.70 5.55 -12.54
N GLU A 13 1.90 6.11 -12.68
CA GLU A 13 2.38 7.23 -11.84
C GLU A 13 1.42 8.42 -11.87
N LYS A 14 1.00 8.87 -13.06
CA LYS A 14 0.07 10.02 -13.17
C LYS A 14 -1.25 9.80 -12.42
N ILE A 15 -1.85 8.63 -12.57
CA ILE A 15 -3.14 8.31 -11.92
C ILE A 15 -2.94 8.17 -10.41
N LEU A 16 -1.84 7.56 -9.98
CA LEU A 16 -1.50 7.45 -8.56
C LEU A 16 -1.24 8.82 -7.92
N GLU A 17 -0.57 9.73 -8.61
CA GLU A 17 -0.36 11.11 -8.15
C GLU A 17 -1.69 11.85 -7.97
N GLU A 18 -2.62 11.71 -8.92
CA GLU A 18 -3.96 12.31 -8.83
C GLU A 18 -4.74 11.72 -7.65
N LEU A 19 -4.72 10.40 -7.48
CA LEU A 19 -5.37 9.73 -6.35
C LEU A 19 -4.77 10.17 -5.00
N VAL A 20 -3.45 10.27 -4.90
CA VAL A 20 -2.76 10.73 -3.69
C VAL A 20 -3.14 12.17 -3.37
N LYS A 21 -3.29 13.04 -4.38
CA LYS A 21 -3.77 14.42 -4.17
C LYS A 21 -5.17 14.42 -3.57
N ILE A 22 -6.09 13.61 -4.09
CA ILE A 22 -7.45 13.49 -3.55
C ILE A 22 -7.40 13.04 -2.08
N LEU A 23 -6.70 11.94 -1.79
CA LEU A 23 -6.62 11.41 -0.43
C LEU A 23 -6.00 12.39 0.58
N LYS A 24 -5.05 13.22 0.14
CA LYS A 24 -4.44 14.27 0.99
C LYS A 24 -5.34 15.45 1.29
N THR A 25 -6.48 15.61 0.62
CA THR A 25 -7.46 16.66 0.95
C THR A 25 -8.40 16.26 2.09
N LEU A 26 -8.40 14.98 2.47
CA LEU A 26 -9.28 14.45 3.50
C LEU A 26 -8.75 14.77 4.91
N PRO A 27 -9.65 14.87 5.91
CA PRO A 27 -9.26 14.82 7.31
C PRO A 27 -8.49 13.52 7.62
N PRO A 28 -7.42 13.54 8.45
CA PRO A 28 -6.62 12.37 8.76
C PRO A 28 -7.44 11.15 9.22
N GLU A 29 -8.51 11.37 9.97
CA GLU A 29 -9.42 10.35 10.49
C GLU A 29 -10.27 9.66 9.41
N GLU A 30 -10.41 10.24 8.22
CA GLU A 30 -11.18 9.67 7.11
C GLU A 30 -10.31 8.92 6.09
N ILE A 31 -9.00 9.19 6.07
CA ILE A 31 -8.05 8.62 5.09
C ILE A 31 -8.09 7.08 5.09
N ASP A 32 -8.18 6.47 6.28
CA ASP A 32 -8.15 5.02 6.43
C ASP A 32 -9.36 4.35 5.76
N GLY A 33 -10.55 4.94 5.90
CA GLY A 33 -11.78 4.44 5.28
C GLY A 33 -11.77 4.55 3.76
N GLU A 34 -11.33 5.70 3.24
CA GLU A 34 -11.22 5.95 1.80
C GLU A 34 -10.15 5.06 1.15
N LEU A 35 -9.00 4.90 1.79
CA LEU A 35 -7.95 4.00 1.30
C LEU A 35 -8.43 2.53 1.31
N ASN A 36 -9.18 2.12 2.34
CA ASN A 36 -9.79 0.80 2.40
C ASN A 36 -10.77 0.58 1.23
N TYR A 37 -11.62 1.57 0.95
CA TYR A 37 -12.55 1.51 -0.18
C TYR A 37 -11.82 1.37 -1.52
N VAL A 38 -10.79 2.20 -1.77
CA VAL A 38 -10.00 2.17 -3.01
C VAL A 38 -9.37 0.79 -3.22
N VAL A 39 -8.68 0.27 -2.21
CA VAL A 39 -8.02 -1.04 -2.30
C VAL A 39 -9.05 -2.14 -2.50
N SER A 40 -10.15 -2.13 -1.73
CA SER A 40 -11.23 -3.12 -1.86
C SER A 40 -11.87 -3.10 -3.25
N LYS A 41 -12.10 -1.91 -3.81
CA LYS A 41 -12.61 -1.74 -5.17
C LYS A 41 -11.63 -2.31 -6.19
N LEU A 42 -10.33 -2.00 -6.10
CA LEU A 42 -9.31 -2.56 -6.99
C LEU A 42 -9.31 -4.09 -6.97
N LEU A 43 -9.35 -4.70 -5.77
CA LEU A 43 -9.38 -6.14 -5.65
C LEU A 43 -10.64 -6.75 -6.27
N ARG A 44 -11.81 -6.14 -6.05
CA ARG A 44 -13.08 -6.61 -6.63
C ARG A 44 -13.07 -6.57 -8.16
N GLU A 45 -12.50 -5.53 -8.76
CA GLU A 45 -12.49 -5.40 -10.23
C GLU A 45 -11.40 -6.24 -10.91
N ILE A 46 -10.29 -6.54 -10.22
CA ILE A 46 -9.17 -7.31 -10.79
C ILE A 46 -9.40 -8.82 -10.64
N TYR A 47 -9.95 -9.26 -9.50
CA TYR A 47 -10.06 -10.68 -9.16
C TYR A 47 -11.49 -11.20 -9.35
N PRO A 48 -11.70 -12.22 -10.21
CA PRO A 48 -12.95 -12.96 -10.30
C PRO A 48 -13.40 -13.54 -8.95
N LEU A 49 -14.72 -13.64 -8.74
CA LEU A 49 -15.30 -14.21 -7.52
C LEU A 49 -15.14 -15.74 -7.48
N ARG A 50 -13.94 -16.19 -7.10
CA ARG A 50 -13.59 -17.59 -6.86
C ARG A 50 -12.60 -17.67 -5.72
N TYR A 51 -12.73 -18.68 -4.86
CA TYR A 51 -11.87 -18.87 -3.69
C TYR A 51 -10.37 -18.78 -4.02
N PHE A 52 -9.95 -19.40 -5.13
CA PHE A 52 -8.56 -19.31 -5.61
C PHE A 52 -8.06 -17.86 -5.79
N HIS A 53 -8.89 -16.98 -6.34
CA HIS A 53 -8.54 -15.58 -6.59
C HIS A 53 -8.62 -14.76 -5.31
N ILE A 54 -9.57 -15.07 -4.42
CA ILE A 54 -9.64 -14.47 -3.08
C ILE A 54 -8.34 -14.78 -2.31
N ASN A 55 -7.93 -16.05 -2.27
CA ASN A 55 -6.69 -16.46 -1.59
C ASN A 55 -5.46 -15.73 -2.18
N LYS A 56 -5.37 -15.63 -3.51
CA LYS A 56 -4.33 -14.82 -4.17
C LYS A 56 -4.34 -13.34 -3.77
N ALA A 57 -5.52 -12.72 -3.74
CA ALA A 57 -5.67 -11.33 -3.32
C ALA A 57 -5.18 -11.10 -1.88
N ILE A 58 -5.57 -12.00 -0.96
CA ILE A 58 -5.09 -11.97 0.43
C ILE A 58 -3.57 -12.11 0.49
N GLY A 59 -2.98 -13.04 -0.27
CA GLY A 59 -1.53 -13.19 -0.34
C GLY A 59 -0.81 -11.94 -0.85
N VAL A 60 -1.38 -11.23 -1.82
CA VAL A 60 -0.83 -9.95 -2.30
C VAL A 60 -0.88 -8.87 -1.21
N LEU A 61 -2.00 -8.75 -0.48
CA LEU A 61 -2.12 -7.82 0.63
C LEU A 61 -1.12 -8.11 1.75
N GLU A 62 -0.91 -9.39 2.07
CA GLU A 62 0.07 -9.80 3.08
C GLU A 62 1.49 -9.38 2.67
N CYS A 63 1.87 -9.62 1.41
CA CYS A 63 3.14 -9.16 0.88
C CYS A 63 3.28 -7.63 0.91
N ILE A 64 2.21 -6.88 0.60
CA ILE A 64 2.22 -5.40 0.68
C ILE A 64 2.47 -4.94 2.11
N LYS A 65 1.78 -5.52 3.10
CA LYS A 65 1.96 -5.21 4.52
C LYS A 65 3.39 -5.46 4.98
N LEU A 66 3.93 -6.65 4.69
CA LEU A 66 5.29 -7.03 5.06
C LEU A 66 6.35 -6.13 4.40
N GLU A 67 6.16 -5.78 3.13
CA GLU A 67 7.07 -4.88 2.41
C GLU A 67 7.01 -3.46 2.97
N TYR A 68 5.83 -2.96 3.35
CA TYR A 68 5.68 -1.66 4.01
C TYR A 68 6.40 -1.63 5.35
N TYR A 69 6.21 -2.66 6.18
CA TYR A 69 6.91 -2.76 7.46
C TYR A 69 8.43 -2.76 7.26
N ARG A 70 8.94 -3.64 6.38
CA ARG A 70 10.38 -3.78 6.12
C ARG A 70 11.03 -2.52 5.56
N ARG A 71 10.34 -1.76 4.70
CA ARG A 71 10.94 -0.62 3.97
C ARG A 71 10.63 0.73 4.55
N VAL A 72 9.59 0.84 5.37
CA VAL A 72 9.12 2.12 5.91
C VAL A 72 9.18 2.09 7.43
N ALA A 73 8.52 1.12 8.06
CA ALA A 73 8.47 1.06 9.52
C ALA A 73 9.84 0.76 10.14
N ALA A 74 10.53 -0.29 9.70
CA ALA A 74 11.81 -0.67 10.27
C ALA A 74 12.89 0.43 10.19
N PRO A 75 13.12 1.11 9.04
CA PRO A 75 14.05 2.25 9.01
C PRO A 75 13.63 3.43 9.88
N TYR A 76 12.33 3.65 10.05
CA TYR A 76 11.81 4.66 10.97
C TYR A 76 12.07 4.26 12.43
N GLU A 77 11.81 3.01 12.81
CA GLU A 77 12.14 2.47 14.13
C GLU A 77 13.65 2.57 14.43
N ASP A 78 14.51 2.20 13.47
CA ASP A 78 15.97 2.37 13.58
C ASP A 78 16.37 3.84 13.85
N SER A 79 15.67 4.80 13.25
CA SER A 79 15.89 6.22 13.55
C SER A 79 15.44 6.60 14.96
N LYS A 80 14.32 6.04 15.43
CA LYS A 80 13.79 6.30 16.77
C LYS A 80 14.64 5.66 17.87
N ILE A 81 15.23 4.50 17.61
CA ILE A 81 16.21 3.88 18.51
C ILE A 81 17.43 4.79 18.71
N LYS A 82 17.92 5.44 17.64
CA LYS A 82 19.04 6.40 17.76
C LYS A 82 18.67 7.66 18.54
N GLU A 83 17.41 8.09 18.48
CA GLU A 83 16.92 9.31 19.15
C GLU A 83 16.54 9.09 20.62
N ALA A 84 15.84 7.99 20.91
CA ALA A 84 15.21 7.73 22.21
C ALA A 84 15.84 6.57 23.00
N GLY A 85 16.82 5.88 22.41
CA GLY A 85 17.33 4.61 22.93
C GLY A 85 16.51 3.42 22.42
N ASP A 86 17.09 2.23 22.51
CA ASP A 86 16.36 0.98 22.32
C ASP A 86 15.61 0.61 23.61
N ILE A 87 14.66 -0.32 23.52
CA ILE A 87 14.02 -0.93 24.70
C ILE A 87 15.07 -1.58 25.60
#